data_AF-A0A286U9S6-F1
#
_entry.id   AF-A0A286U9S6-F1
#
_cell.length_a   1.000
_cell.length_b   1.000
_cell.length_c   1.000
_cell.angle_alpha   90.00
_cell.angle_beta   90.00
_cell.angle_gamma   90.00
#
_symmetry.space_group_name_H-M   'P 1'
#
loop_
_entity.id
_entity.type
_entity.pdbx_description
1 polymer ?
#
loop_
_entity_poly.entity_id
_entity_poly.type
_entity_poly.pdbx_seq_one_letter_code
_entity_poly.pdbx_strand_id
1 'polypeptide(L)'
;MNIHLVIHQTKTFHHYVNETIIVLIECAAPKNWNSSTSSLNFNGSVCLKSVCMYANATLGLPCILEQTMYKGYNRDQSIFNLTIFRDNCVTSRPQLYCSSSTSVCEKMKDYHELCTNDRECLSHYCGISGLCADPPGLPVTVEPWQYALTVLSVILAIMTICIFLTLNHKRQRLDQRYELLEYYHEQKSLRASIISLHTTASQRLNKEKLHIH
;
A
#
# COMPACT_ATOMS: atom_id res chain seq x y z
N MET A 1 2.07 19.56 -11.01
CA MET A 1 3.20 20.03 -10.18
C MET A 1 2.84 19.79 -8.71
N ASN A 2 2.87 18.54 -8.25
CA ASN A 2 2.33 18.14 -6.93
C ASN A 2 3.01 16.87 -6.40
N ILE A 3 4.35 16.80 -6.52
CA ILE A 3 5.14 15.64 -6.05
C ILE A 3 6.12 16.06 -4.95
N HIS A 4 6.58 17.31 -4.93
CA HIS A 4 7.49 17.83 -3.89
C HIS A 4 6.82 18.05 -2.51
N LEU A 5 5.49 18.20 -2.45
CA LEU A 5 4.76 18.52 -1.20
C LEU A 5 4.58 17.29 -0.29
N VAL A 6 4.49 16.09 -0.87
CA VAL A 6 4.36 14.81 -0.12
C VAL A 6 5.71 14.35 0.42
N ILE A 7 6.80 14.63 -0.31
CA ILE A 7 8.17 14.22 0.07
C ILE A 7 8.66 15.02 1.30
N HIS A 8 8.23 16.27 1.47
CA HIS A 8 8.70 17.08 2.60
C HIS A 8 8.00 16.75 3.92
N GLN A 9 6.71 16.38 3.91
CA GLN A 9 6.04 15.89 5.12
C GLN A 9 6.46 14.49 5.52
N THR A 10 6.76 13.62 4.54
CA THR A 10 7.36 12.31 4.83
C THR A 10 8.78 12.45 5.37
N LYS A 11 9.61 13.38 4.89
CA LYS A 11 10.97 13.58 5.43
C LYS A 11 11.00 14.05 6.88
N THR A 12 10.15 14.99 7.29
CA THR A 12 10.08 15.39 8.70
C THR A 12 9.54 14.26 9.57
N PHE A 13 8.54 13.51 9.09
CA PHE A 13 8.05 12.33 9.81
C PHE A 13 9.11 11.22 9.90
N HIS A 14 9.88 10.96 8.84
CA HIS A 14 10.97 9.97 8.82
C HIS A 14 12.16 10.37 9.71
N HIS A 15 12.48 11.66 9.84
CA HIS A 15 13.54 12.11 10.75
C HIS A 15 13.11 12.01 12.22
N TYR A 16 11.84 12.28 12.52
CA TYR A 16 11.27 12.14 13.86
C TYR A 16 11.08 10.67 14.27
N VAL A 17 10.68 9.82 13.32
CA VAL A 17 10.61 8.36 13.52
C VAL A 17 12.00 7.80 13.82
N ASN A 18 13.06 8.30 13.19
CA ASN A 18 14.42 7.81 13.46
C ASN A 18 14.93 8.10 14.88
N GLU A 19 14.78 9.31 15.43
CA GLU A 19 15.24 9.57 16.82
C GLU A 19 14.38 8.86 17.86
N THR A 20 13.08 8.71 17.60
CA THR A 20 12.17 7.99 18.49
C THR A 20 12.40 6.47 18.44
N ILE A 21 12.79 5.94 17.28
CA ILE A 21 13.20 4.53 17.10
C ILE A 21 14.56 4.25 17.76
N ILE A 22 15.52 5.17 17.68
CA ILE A 22 16.87 4.95 18.25
C ILE A 22 16.80 4.70 19.76
N VAL A 23 15.92 5.38 20.51
CA VAL A 23 15.78 5.17 21.96
C VAL A 23 14.97 3.90 22.32
N LEU A 24 14.11 3.40 21.42
CA LEU A 24 13.34 2.17 21.66
C LEU A 24 14.18 0.89 21.43
N ILE A 25 15.25 0.95 20.62
CA ILE A 25 16.12 -0.21 20.34
C ILE A 25 16.98 -0.59 21.55
N GLU A 26 17.21 0.32 22.51
CA GLU A 26 18.08 0.08 23.66
C GLU A 26 17.41 -0.67 24.81
N CYS A 27 16.07 -0.73 24.86
CA CYS A 27 15.36 -1.42 25.94
C CYS A 27 15.08 -2.88 25.57
N ALA A 28 15.62 -3.82 26.36
CA ALA A 28 15.36 -5.24 26.19
C ALA A 28 13.92 -5.59 26.57
N ALA A 29 13.25 -6.42 25.76
CA ALA A 29 11.91 -6.91 26.04
C ALA A 29 11.88 -7.84 27.28
N PRO A 30 10.81 -7.82 28.10
CA PRO A 30 10.61 -8.79 29.19
C PRO A 30 10.31 -10.19 28.64
N LYS A 31 10.56 -11.23 29.45
CA LYS A 31 10.33 -12.64 29.06
C LYS A 31 8.89 -12.92 28.58
N ASN A 32 7.90 -12.22 29.13
CA ASN A 32 6.48 -12.33 28.80
C ASN A 32 5.97 -11.13 27.98
N TRP A 33 6.74 -10.66 27.00
CA TRP A 33 6.39 -9.47 26.22
C TRP A 33 5.04 -9.57 25.48
N ASN A 34 4.62 -10.76 25.06
CA ASN A 34 3.35 -11.00 24.36
C ASN A 34 2.13 -10.44 25.12
N SER A 35 2.15 -10.49 26.45
CA SER A 35 1.03 -10.03 27.27
C SER A 35 1.07 -8.55 27.58
N SER A 36 2.12 -7.82 27.19
CA SER A 36 2.32 -6.39 27.52
C SER A 36 2.61 -5.53 26.28
N THR A 37 2.67 -6.14 25.10
CA THR A 37 2.95 -5.45 23.84
C THR A 37 1.77 -4.58 23.39
N SER A 38 2.05 -3.37 22.91
CA SER A 38 1.07 -2.45 22.31
C SER A 38 1.73 -1.55 21.28
N SER A 39 0.94 -0.76 20.55
CA SER A 39 1.45 0.28 19.64
C SER A 39 2.18 1.42 20.37
N LEU A 40 2.07 1.50 21.70
CA LEU A 40 2.64 2.55 22.53
C LEU A 40 3.97 2.13 23.20
N ASN A 41 4.41 0.89 23.01
CA ASN A 41 5.63 0.36 23.61
C ASN A 41 6.39 -0.55 22.65
N PHE A 42 7.65 -0.87 22.98
CA PHE A 42 8.45 -1.82 22.21
C PHE A 42 8.47 -3.16 22.93
N ASN A 43 7.62 -4.09 22.50
CA ASN A 43 7.47 -5.42 23.11
C ASN A 43 7.28 -5.33 24.65
N GLY A 44 6.50 -4.37 25.14
CA GLY A 44 6.27 -4.16 26.59
C GLY A 44 7.37 -3.40 27.33
N SER A 45 8.46 -3.00 26.66
CA SER A 45 9.46 -2.09 27.20
C SER A 45 9.17 -0.64 26.80
N VAL A 46 9.48 0.29 27.71
CA VAL A 46 9.27 1.72 27.54
C VAL A 46 10.44 2.50 28.15
N CYS A 47 10.86 3.57 27.50
CA CYS A 47 11.86 4.49 28.04
C CYS A 47 11.14 5.70 28.65
N LEU A 48 11.32 5.88 29.96
CA LEU A 48 10.73 6.95 30.75
C LEU A 48 11.84 7.67 31.52
N LYS A 49 11.95 8.99 31.37
CA LYS A 49 12.97 9.84 32.01
C LYS A 49 14.40 9.34 31.75
N SER A 50 14.69 8.93 30.51
CA SER A 50 15.97 8.33 30.11
C SER A 50 16.32 7.01 30.83
N VAL A 51 15.34 6.32 31.41
CA VAL A 51 15.51 5.01 32.04
C VAL A 51 14.61 3.99 31.35
N CYS A 52 15.20 2.88 30.89
CA CYS A 52 14.44 1.74 30.38
C CYS A 52 13.71 1.03 31.52
N MET A 53 12.40 0.85 31.36
CA MET A 53 11.56 0.10 32.28
C MET A 53 10.45 -0.64 31.52
N TYR A 54 9.65 -1.42 32.25
CA TYR A 54 8.56 -2.20 31.67
C TYR A 54 7.21 -1.52 31.88
N ALA A 55 6.34 -1.64 30.89
CA ALA A 55 4.94 -1.22 30.98
C ALA A 55 4.12 -2.28 31.73
N ASN A 56 4.34 -2.39 33.04
CA ASN A 56 3.78 -3.43 33.90
C ASN A 56 2.88 -2.89 35.02
N ALA A 57 2.64 -1.58 35.10
CA ALA A 57 1.77 -1.01 36.13
C ALA A 57 0.29 -1.32 35.83
N THR A 58 -0.38 -1.98 36.77
CA THR A 58 -1.78 -2.41 36.65
C THR A 58 -2.75 -1.39 37.23
N LEU A 59 -4.05 -1.62 37.05
CA LEU A 59 -5.11 -0.74 37.50
C LEU A 59 -4.97 -0.35 38.98
N GLY A 60 -5.04 0.96 39.27
CA GLY A 60 -4.96 1.52 40.62
C GLY A 60 -3.56 1.59 41.22
N LEU A 61 -2.53 1.06 40.54
CA LEU A 61 -1.14 1.21 40.98
C LEU A 61 -0.57 2.57 40.55
N PRO A 62 0.40 3.12 41.31
CA PRO A 62 1.09 4.33 40.92
C PRO A 62 1.85 4.14 39.62
N CYS A 63 1.80 5.17 38.76
CA CYS A 63 2.43 5.16 37.45
C CYS A 63 3.43 6.30 37.29
N ILE A 64 4.40 6.07 36.40
CA ILE A 64 5.41 7.05 36.03
C ILE A 64 4.96 7.68 34.73
N LEU A 65 4.62 8.97 34.79
CA LEU A 65 4.26 9.78 33.63
C LEU A 65 5.45 10.64 33.19
N GLU A 66 5.76 10.60 31.90
CA GLU A 66 6.66 11.54 31.25
C GLU A 66 5.91 12.34 30.19
N GLN A 67 6.03 13.67 30.28
CA GLN A 67 5.49 14.61 29.30
C GLN A 67 6.65 15.27 28.58
N THR A 68 6.72 15.09 27.27
CA THR A 68 7.73 15.74 26.42
C THR A 68 7.04 16.71 25.47
N MET A 69 7.44 17.97 25.49
CA MET A 69 6.93 18.98 24.57
C MET A 69 7.95 19.22 23.44
N TYR A 70 7.51 18.97 22.22
CA TYR A 70 8.25 19.25 21.00
C TYR A 70 7.73 20.54 20.38
N LYS A 71 8.63 21.39 19.91
CA LYS A 71 8.28 22.59 19.14
C LYS A 71 8.50 22.28 17.67
N GLY A 72 7.44 22.35 16.89
CA GLY A 72 7.47 22.23 15.43
C GLY A 72 7.18 23.56 14.77
N TYR A 73 7.55 23.66 13.49
CA TYR A 73 7.22 24.81 12.64
C TYR A 73 6.24 24.35 11.56
N ASN A 74 5.12 25.06 11.45
CA ASN A 74 4.17 24.88 10.36
C ASN A 74 4.73 25.45 9.05
N ARG A 75 4.02 25.19 7.94
CA ARG A 75 4.35 25.73 6.61
C ARG A 75 4.43 27.27 6.59
N ASP A 76 3.64 27.92 7.44
CA ASP A 76 3.59 29.38 7.57
C ASP A 76 4.63 29.92 8.56
N GLN A 77 5.62 29.10 8.96
CA GLN A 77 6.63 29.39 10.00
C GLN A 77 6.04 29.67 11.40
N SER A 78 4.73 29.45 11.60
CA SER A 78 4.12 29.50 12.92
C SER A 78 4.59 28.32 13.77
N ILE A 79 4.90 28.59 15.03
CA ILE A 79 5.36 27.58 15.98
C ILE A 79 4.14 26.82 16.49
N PHE A 80 4.15 25.50 16.39
CA PHE A 80 3.19 24.63 17.06
C PHE A 80 3.89 23.78 18.12
N ASN A 81 3.22 23.55 19.23
CA ASN A 81 3.72 22.70 20.31
C ASN A 81 3.01 21.35 20.23
N LEU A 82 3.78 20.27 20.04
CA LEU A 82 3.31 18.90 20.13
C LEU A 82 3.70 18.34 21.49
N THR A 83 2.70 17.96 22.30
CA THR A 83 2.95 17.34 23.60
C THR A 83 2.73 15.83 23.48
N ILE A 84 3.76 15.05 23.79
CA ILE A 84 3.71 13.59 23.81
C ILE A 84 3.76 13.13 25.26
N PHE A 85 2.81 12.28 25.64
CA PHE A 85 2.76 11.64 26.96
C PHE A 85 3.19 10.18 26.83
N ARG A 86 4.02 9.71 27.76
CA ARG A 86 4.45 8.31 27.88
C ARG A 86 4.25 7.85 29.31
N ASP A 87 3.83 6.60 29.49
CA ASP A 87 3.66 6.00 30.80
C ASP A 87 4.07 4.51 30.84
N ASN A 88 4.15 3.97 32.06
CA ASN A 88 4.45 2.55 32.31
C ASN A 88 3.19 1.71 32.60
N CYS A 89 2.00 2.19 32.27
CA CYS A 89 0.77 1.45 32.49
C CYS A 89 0.62 0.32 31.46
N VAL A 90 0.01 -0.79 31.86
CA VAL A 90 -0.25 -1.92 30.96
C VAL A 90 -1.22 -1.48 29.87
N THR A 91 -0.75 -1.50 28.62
CA THR A 91 -1.55 -1.08 27.44
C THR A 91 -2.18 -2.25 26.68
N SER A 92 -1.93 -3.50 27.07
CA SER A 92 -2.35 -4.67 26.30
C SER A 92 -3.83 -5.00 26.55
N ARG A 93 -4.18 -5.54 27.72
CA ARG A 93 -5.56 -5.80 28.18
C ARG A 93 -5.63 -5.88 29.71
N PRO A 94 -6.42 -5.03 30.38
CA PRO A 94 -7.15 -3.86 29.86
C PRO A 94 -6.18 -2.78 29.35
N GLN A 95 -6.65 -1.91 28.45
CA GLN A 95 -5.88 -0.73 28.06
C GLN A 95 -5.98 0.31 29.19
N LEU A 96 -4.84 0.58 29.82
CA LEU A 96 -4.73 1.53 30.92
C LEU A 96 -3.92 2.74 30.47
N TYR A 97 -4.17 3.87 31.13
CA TYR A 97 -3.41 5.10 30.97
C TYR A 97 -3.05 5.68 32.33
N CYS A 98 -1.96 6.44 32.41
CA CYS A 98 -1.57 7.11 33.64
C CYS A 98 -2.24 8.49 33.77
N SER A 99 -3.14 8.65 34.73
CA SER A 99 -3.81 9.93 34.97
C SER A 99 -2.84 10.99 35.52
N SER A 100 -2.84 12.19 34.94
CA SER A 100 -1.97 13.30 35.39
C SER A 100 -2.39 13.87 36.75
N SER A 101 -3.65 13.72 37.15
CA SER A 101 -4.15 14.26 38.41
C SER A 101 -3.90 13.33 39.59
N THR A 102 -4.10 12.03 39.39
CA THR A 102 -4.04 11.02 40.45
C THR A 102 -2.73 10.22 40.43
N SER A 103 -1.95 10.29 39.34
CA SER A 103 -0.70 9.53 39.15
C SER A 103 -0.87 8.02 39.34
N VAL A 104 -2.04 7.49 39.03
CA VAL A 104 -2.37 6.06 39.04
C VAL A 104 -2.86 5.59 37.67
N CYS A 105 -2.66 4.31 37.38
CA CYS A 105 -3.18 3.70 36.16
C CYS A 105 -4.70 3.55 36.26
N GLU A 106 -5.40 4.19 35.33
CA GLU A 106 -6.85 4.13 35.18
C GLU A 106 -7.21 3.45 33.85
N LYS A 107 -8.44 2.92 33.75
CA LYS A 107 -8.92 2.32 32.50
C LYS A 107 -9.17 3.42 31.47
N MET A 108 -8.72 3.20 30.23
CA MET A 108 -9.11 4.05 29.11
C MET A 108 -10.63 4.06 28.93
N LYS A 109 -11.11 5.23 28.52
CA LYS A 109 -12.50 5.60 28.30
C LYS A 109 -12.98 5.13 26.93
N ASP A 110 -14.21 4.68 26.90
CA ASP A 110 -14.88 4.19 25.71
C ASP A 110 -15.35 5.37 24.82
N TYR A 111 -15.82 5.05 23.61
CA TYR A 111 -16.34 6.06 22.67
C TYR A 111 -17.49 6.87 23.29
N HIS A 112 -17.50 8.18 23.02
CA HIS A 112 -18.48 9.15 23.55
C HIS A 112 -18.44 9.36 25.07
N GLU A 113 -17.39 8.91 25.76
CA GLU A 113 -17.17 9.28 27.16
C GLU A 113 -16.45 10.62 27.29
N LEU A 114 -16.68 11.32 28.40
CA LEU A 114 -16.09 12.62 28.69
C LEU A 114 -14.58 12.48 28.90
N CYS A 115 -13.79 13.20 28.12
CA CYS A 115 -12.32 13.19 28.18
C CYS A 115 -11.77 14.60 28.33
N THR A 116 -10.60 14.72 28.97
CA THR A 116 -9.84 15.98 29.00
C THR A 116 -8.62 15.91 28.09
N ASN A 117 -8.00 14.73 27.97
CA ASN A 117 -6.87 14.48 27.10
C ASN A 117 -7.11 13.29 26.15
N ASP A 118 -6.44 13.34 25.00
CA ASP A 118 -6.47 12.30 23.96
C ASP A 118 -6.16 10.89 24.48
N ARG A 119 -5.20 10.78 25.40
CA ARG A 119 -4.75 9.51 26.00
C ARG A 119 -5.77 8.85 26.92
N GLU A 120 -6.80 9.58 27.36
CA GLU A 120 -7.86 8.99 28.19
C GLU A 120 -8.73 8.06 27.34
N CYS A 121 -8.81 8.31 26.02
CA CYS A 121 -9.69 7.59 25.11
C CYS A 121 -9.00 6.36 24.50
N LEU A 122 -9.77 5.29 24.29
CA LEU A 122 -9.32 4.12 23.50
C LEU A 122 -8.97 4.50 22.05
N SER A 123 -9.64 5.51 21.49
CA SER A 123 -9.36 6.05 20.15
C SER A 123 -8.08 6.90 20.11
N HIS A 124 -7.44 7.14 21.26
CA HIS A 124 -6.32 8.07 21.43
C HIS A 124 -6.61 9.48 20.92
N TYR A 125 -7.88 9.90 20.95
CA TYR A 125 -8.31 11.21 20.50
C TYR A 125 -9.52 11.68 21.30
N CYS A 126 -9.36 12.86 21.90
CA CYS A 126 -10.39 13.58 22.60
C CYS A 126 -10.90 14.71 21.68
N GLY A 127 -12.15 14.59 21.25
CA GLY A 127 -12.74 15.57 20.35
C GLY A 127 -12.84 16.96 21.00
N ILE A 128 -13.05 17.98 20.16
CA ILE A 128 -13.23 19.38 20.59
C ILE A 128 -14.44 19.53 21.52
N SER A 129 -15.41 18.63 21.43
CA SER A 129 -16.58 18.53 22.33
C SER A 129 -16.25 17.97 23.73
N GLY A 130 -14.99 17.58 23.99
CA GLY A 130 -14.58 16.92 25.24
C GLY A 130 -15.08 15.48 25.33
N LEU A 131 -15.29 14.83 24.19
CA LEU A 131 -15.79 13.45 24.10
C LEU A 131 -14.82 12.58 23.28
N CYS A 132 -14.64 11.33 23.69
CA CYS A 132 -13.83 10.38 22.94
C CYS A 132 -14.46 10.09 21.58
N ALA A 133 -13.71 10.38 20.51
CA ALA A 133 -14.16 10.23 19.13
C ALA A 133 -13.04 9.65 18.28
N ASP A 134 -13.34 9.27 17.04
CA ASP A 134 -12.29 8.85 16.10
C ASP A 134 -11.47 10.07 15.62
N PRO A 135 -10.13 9.97 15.58
CA PRO A 135 -9.30 11.06 15.11
C PRO A 135 -9.61 11.47 13.67
N PRO A 136 -9.59 12.79 13.35
CA PRO A 136 -9.76 13.27 12.00
C PRO A 136 -8.55 12.84 11.15
N GLY A 137 -8.77 11.96 10.17
CA GLY A 137 -7.71 11.45 9.31
C GLY A 137 -7.47 9.94 9.37
N LEU A 138 -8.29 9.18 10.10
CA LEU A 138 -8.35 7.74 9.86
C LEU A 138 -8.70 7.47 8.39
N PRO A 139 -8.14 6.43 7.76
CA PRO A 139 -8.65 5.97 6.49
C PRO A 139 -10.13 5.66 6.69
N VAL A 140 -10.98 6.39 5.98
CA VAL A 140 -12.42 6.17 5.98
C VAL A 140 -12.61 4.67 5.84
N THR A 141 -13.23 4.02 6.82
CA THR A 141 -13.64 2.63 6.67
C THR A 141 -14.68 2.65 5.56
N VAL A 142 -14.20 2.47 4.33
CA VAL A 142 -15.02 2.52 3.14
C VAL A 142 -16.05 1.42 3.28
N GLU A 143 -17.32 1.80 3.15
CA GLU A 143 -18.41 0.86 3.34
C GLU A 143 -18.29 -0.30 2.33
N PRO A 144 -18.71 -1.53 2.69
CA PRO A 144 -18.51 -2.71 1.85
C PRO A 144 -19.01 -2.58 0.41
N TRP A 145 -20.03 -1.74 0.17
CA TRP A 145 -20.57 -1.50 -1.17
C TRP A 145 -19.58 -0.78 -2.09
N GLN A 146 -18.71 0.08 -1.56
CA GLN A 146 -17.70 0.80 -2.35
C GLN A 146 -16.63 -0.16 -2.89
N TYR A 147 -16.26 -1.17 -2.09
CA TYR A 147 -15.40 -2.25 -2.55
C TYR A 147 -16.05 -3.08 -3.67
N ALA A 148 -17.34 -3.39 -3.54
CA ALA A 148 -18.04 -4.16 -4.57
C ALA A 148 -18.05 -3.43 -5.92
N LEU A 149 -18.31 -2.11 -5.92
CA LEU A 149 -18.32 -1.31 -7.15
C LEU A 149 -16.93 -1.16 -7.79
N THR A 150 -15.89 -0.99 -6.98
CA THR A 150 -14.52 -0.87 -7.49
C THR A 150 -14.01 -2.18 -8.08
N VAL A 151 -14.32 -3.31 -7.45
CA VAL A 151 -13.99 -4.64 -8.01
C VAL A 151 -14.73 -4.88 -9.33
N LEU A 152 -16.01 -4.54 -9.39
CA LEU A 152 -16.80 -4.69 -10.61
C LEU A 152 -16.26 -3.83 -11.77
N SER A 153 -15.86 -2.58 -11.50
CA SER A 153 -15.33 -1.68 -12.53
C SER A 153 -13.99 -2.18 -13.09
N VAL A 154 -13.10 -2.71 -12.24
CA VAL A 154 -11.83 -3.30 -12.66
C VAL A 154 -12.06 -4.53 -13.53
N ILE A 155 -12.99 -5.42 -13.16
CA ILE A 155 -13.32 -6.61 -13.95
C ILE A 155 -13.84 -6.21 -15.34
N LEU A 156 -14.74 -5.23 -15.41
CA LEU A 156 -15.26 -4.74 -16.70
C LEU A 156 -14.14 -4.13 -17.57
N ALA A 157 -13.22 -3.39 -16.98
CA ALA A 157 -12.05 -2.85 -17.70
C ALA A 157 -11.15 -3.95 -18.27
N ILE A 158 -10.88 -5.01 -17.49
CA ILE A 158 -10.09 -6.15 -17.98
C ILE A 158 -10.82 -6.85 -19.13
N MET A 159 -12.12 -7.12 -18.97
CA MET A 159 -12.92 -7.79 -20.00
C MET A 159 -12.95 -7.00 -21.32
N THR A 160 -13.15 -5.69 -21.24
CA THR A 160 -13.16 -4.81 -22.43
C THR A 160 -11.79 -4.80 -23.14
N ILE A 161 -10.68 -4.72 -22.40
CA ILE A 161 -9.33 -4.78 -22.97
C ILE A 161 -9.09 -6.14 -23.64
N CYS A 162 -9.45 -7.25 -23.00
CA CYS A 162 -9.31 -8.59 -23.58
C CYS A 162 -10.13 -8.76 -24.87
N ILE A 163 -11.38 -8.30 -24.89
CA ILE A 163 -12.22 -8.33 -26.09
C ILE A 163 -11.59 -7.48 -27.20
N PHE A 164 -11.16 -6.26 -26.89
CA PHE A 164 -10.52 -5.38 -27.87
C PHE A 164 -9.26 -6.01 -28.46
N LEU A 165 -8.37 -6.56 -27.63
CA LEU A 165 -7.15 -7.24 -28.10
C LEU A 165 -7.46 -8.47 -28.96
N THR A 166 -8.45 -9.29 -28.59
CA THR A 166 -8.81 -10.47 -29.38
C THR A 166 -9.39 -10.11 -30.75
N LEU A 167 -10.21 -9.05 -30.84
CA LEU A 167 -10.74 -8.57 -32.12
C LEU A 167 -9.62 -8.03 -33.02
N ASN A 168 -8.69 -7.25 -32.46
CA ASN A 168 -7.55 -6.74 -33.21
C ASN A 168 -6.63 -7.87 -33.70
N HIS A 169 -6.33 -8.85 -32.85
CA HIS A 169 -5.56 -10.02 -33.28
C HIS A 169 -6.27 -10.83 -34.36
N LYS A 170 -7.60 -11.00 -34.26
CA LYS A 170 -8.38 -11.68 -35.29
C LYS A 170 -8.31 -10.92 -36.62
N ARG A 171 -8.46 -9.60 -36.59
CA ARG A 171 -8.36 -8.75 -37.78
C ARG A 171 -6.98 -8.87 -38.43
N GLN A 172 -5.91 -8.71 -37.64
CA GLN A 172 -4.54 -8.84 -38.13
C GLN A 172 -4.26 -10.24 -38.73
N ARG A 173 -4.78 -11.30 -38.11
CA ARG A 173 -4.65 -12.68 -38.65
C ARG A 173 -5.43 -12.87 -39.95
N LEU A 174 -6.55 -12.18 -40.16
CA LEU A 174 -7.28 -12.23 -41.41
C LEU A 174 -6.52 -11.51 -42.52
N ASP A 175 -5.99 -10.32 -42.25
CA ASP A 175 -5.20 -9.55 -43.20
C ASP A 175 -3.96 -10.35 -43.67
N GLN A 176 -3.23 -10.96 -42.72
CA GLN A 176 -2.10 -11.85 -43.04
C GLN A 176 -2.49 -13.06 -43.89
N ARG A 177 -3.70 -13.61 -43.71
CA ARG A 177 -4.19 -14.74 -44.53
C ARG A 177 -4.52 -14.29 -45.95
N TYR A 178 -5.05 -13.10 -46.11
CA TYR A 178 -5.31 -12.53 -47.44
C TYR A 178 -4.00 -12.32 -48.21
N GLU A 179 -2.99 -11.73 -47.57
CA GLU A 179 -1.66 -11.56 -48.17
C GLU A 179 -1.03 -12.91 -48.57
N LEU A 180 -1.07 -13.92 -47.67
CA LEU A 180 -0.54 -15.26 -47.97
C LEU A 180 -1.25 -15.94 -49.15
N LEU A 181 -2.56 -15.76 -49.30
CA LEU A 181 -3.29 -16.30 -50.44
C LEU A 181 -2.87 -15.63 -51.75
N GLU A 182 -2.66 -14.32 -51.74
CA GLU A 182 -2.17 -13.57 -52.90
C GLU A 182 -0.78 -14.05 -53.32
N TYR A 183 0.18 -14.14 -52.38
CA TYR A 183 1.51 -14.70 -52.64
C TYR A 183 1.46 -16.14 -53.18
N TYR A 184 0.55 -16.97 -52.66
CA TYR A 184 0.38 -18.35 -53.14
C TYR A 184 -0.14 -18.39 -54.57
N HIS A 185 -1.10 -17.52 -54.91
CA HIS A 185 -1.62 -17.39 -56.27
C HIS A 185 -0.54 -16.96 -57.26
N GLU A 186 0.28 -15.97 -56.90
CA GLU A 186 1.42 -15.52 -57.72
C GLU A 186 2.44 -16.64 -57.96
N GLN A 187 2.88 -17.33 -56.90
CA GLN A 187 3.83 -18.44 -57.05
C GLN A 187 3.28 -19.58 -57.90
N LYS A 188 2.00 -19.92 -57.74
CA LYS A 188 1.36 -20.98 -58.54
C LYS A 188 1.31 -20.61 -60.02
N SER A 189 1.03 -19.34 -60.33
CA SER A 189 1.06 -18.81 -61.69
C SER A 189 2.45 -18.91 -62.32
N LEU A 190 3.49 -18.50 -61.59
CA LEU A 190 4.89 -18.58 -62.04
C LEU A 190 5.35 -20.04 -62.27
N ARG A 191 4.99 -20.96 -61.37
CA ARG A 191 5.31 -22.38 -61.58
C ARG A 191 4.62 -22.96 -62.82
N ALA A 192 3.37 -22.58 -63.06
CA ALA A 192 2.63 -23.03 -64.24
C ALA A 192 3.27 -22.51 -65.55
N SER A 193 3.73 -21.26 -65.59
CA SER A 193 4.41 -20.70 -66.77
C SER A 193 5.80 -21.32 -67.02
N ILE A 194 6.55 -21.67 -65.98
CA ILE A 194 7.83 -22.39 -66.12
C ILE A 194 7.61 -23.79 -66.69
N ILE A 195 6.61 -24.53 -66.19
CA ILE A 195 6.28 -25.87 -66.68
C ILE A 195 5.84 -25.82 -68.15
N SER A 196 5.01 -24.84 -68.55
CA SER A 196 4.59 -24.70 -69.95
C SER A 196 5.76 -24.36 -70.89
N LEU A 197 6.73 -23.55 -70.43
CA LEU A 197 7.93 -23.23 -71.19
C LEU A 197 8.86 -24.44 -71.35
N HIS A 198 9.11 -25.20 -70.27
CA HIS A 198 9.92 -26.42 -70.32
C HIS A 198 9.29 -27.52 -71.17
N THR A 199 7.98 -27.73 -71.05
CA THR A 199 7.27 -28.74 -71.86
C THR A 199 7.35 -28.38 -73.35
N THR A 200 7.14 -27.10 -73.70
CA THR A 200 7.28 -26.63 -75.10
C THR A 200 8.71 -26.76 -75.61
N ALA A 201 9.72 -26.41 -74.81
CA ALA A 201 11.13 -26.55 -75.18
C ALA A 201 11.53 -28.03 -75.38
N SER A 202 11.11 -28.92 -74.48
CA SER A 202 11.38 -30.36 -74.58
C SER A 202 10.72 -31.00 -75.81
N GLN A 203 9.50 -30.58 -76.16
CA GLN A 203 8.82 -31.02 -77.37
C GLN A 203 9.57 -30.63 -78.64
N ARG A 204 10.11 -29.40 -78.70
CA ARG A 204 10.92 -28.95 -79.84
C ARG A 204 12.20 -29.79 -80.00
N LEU A 205 12.92 -30.03 -78.91
CA LEU A 205 14.13 -30.87 -78.92
C LEU A 205 13.86 -32.31 -79.37
N ASN A 206 12.75 -32.91 -78.91
CA ASN A 206 12.36 -34.25 -79.36
C ASN A 206 12.02 -34.30 -80.85
N LYS A 207 11.35 -33.28 -81.38
CA LYS A 207 11.04 -33.18 -82.81
C LYS A 207 12.31 -33.07 -83.67
N GLU A 208 13.31 -32.33 -83.19
CA GLU A 208 14.60 -32.16 -83.87
C GLU A 208 15.40 -33.48 -83.92
N LYS A 209 15.44 -34.24 -82.81
CA LYS A 209 16.04 -35.58 -82.79
C LYS A 209 15.39 -36.55 -83.78
N LEU A 210 14.08 -36.45 -83.97
CA LEU A 210 13.32 -37.34 -84.86
C LEU A 210 13.56 -37.05 -86.36
N HIS A 211 14.12 -35.87 -86.70
CA HIS A 211 14.49 -35.49 -88.06
C HIS A 211 15.94 -35.85 -88.44
N ILE A 212 16.76 -36.29 -87.47
CA ILE A 212 18.19 -36.62 -87.67
C ILE A 212 18.40 -38.13 -87.87
N HIS A 213 17.35 -38.94 -87.71
CA HIS A 213 17.32 -40.37 -88.03
C HIS A 213 16.50 -40.64 -89.30
#